data_AF-A0A1G6UY50-F1
#
_entry.id   AF-A0A1G6UY50-F1
#
_cell.length_a   1.000
_cell.length_b   1.000
_cell.length_c   1.000
_cell.angle_alpha   90.00
_cell.angle_beta   90.00
_cell.angle_gamma   90.00
#
_symmetry.space_group_name_H-M   'P 1'
#
loop_
_entity.id
_entity.type
_entity.pdbx_description
1 polymer ?
#
loop_
_entity_poly.entity_id
_entity_poly.type
_entity_poly.pdbx_seq_one_letter_code
_entity_poly.pdbx_strand_id
1 'polypeptide(L)'
;MLVLLLITAVFLTIVVTSLFLLRPATPSSAPSLSFDIYEIENKLVYYTEKDGRKSVIPDANARTFQVLTTGSGTRHTHSLYARDFENVYFRGKSIPGANPVYFQILGTDLGRDDRYVFKANELISSDARNFKCLDERLSKDSHRVYFDDQVISEAAGHFRYIGKWQKTTFYKDHNKVFVNGKGYRVADIDTFDYVGNGVFTDRCHVYKFNGDGFQSNSGQPVFRAMMQFQPVFG
;
A
#
# COMPACT_ATOMS: atom_id res chain seq x y z
N MET A 1 38.59 -10.99 -67.35
CA MET A 1 37.68 -11.84 -66.55
C MET A 1 38.14 -12.09 -65.12
N LEU A 2 39.45 -12.16 -64.82
CA LEU A 2 39.96 -12.44 -63.46
C LEU A 2 39.74 -11.30 -62.44
N VAL A 3 39.82 -10.03 -62.88
CA VAL A 3 39.69 -8.85 -61.99
C VAL A 3 38.25 -8.64 -61.49
N LEU A 4 37.24 -8.96 -62.30
CA LEU A 4 35.83 -8.82 -61.93
C LEU A 4 35.39 -9.85 -60.86
N LEU A 5 36.00 -11.04 -60.88
CA LEU A 5 35.78 -12.12 -59.90
C LEU A 5 36.36 -11.81 -58.51
N LEU A 6 37.46 -11.03 -58.45
CA LEU A 6 38.05 -10.62 -57.18
C LEU A 6 37.20 -9.55 -56.46
N ILE A 7 36.64 -8.61 -57.23
CA ILE A 7 35.86 -7.50 -56.67
C ILE A 7 34.54 -8.00 -56.07
N THR A 8 33.87 -8.96 -56.71
CA THR A 8 32.64 -9.57 -56.18
C THR A 8 32.89 -10.41 -54.92
N ALA A 9 34.03 -11.10 -54.84
CA ALA A 9 34.42 -11.87 -53.65
C ALA A 9 34.74 -10.96 -52.44
N VAL A 10 35.39 -9.82 -52.67
CA VAL A 10 35.68 -8.84 -51.60
C VAL A 10 34.41 -8.14 -51.11
N PHE A 11 33.47 -7.80 -52.00
CA PHE A 11 32.18 -7.23 -51.59
C PHE A 11 31.31 -8.20 -50.81
N LEU A 12 31.29 -9.49 -51.20
CA LEU A 12 30.51 -10.51 -50.50
C LEU A 12 31.05 -10.76 -49.08
N THR A 13 32.36 -10.73 -48.88
CA THR A 13 32.96 -10.91 -47.55
C THR A 13 32.73 -9.71 -46.62
N ILE A 14 32.73 -8.48 -47.14
CA ILE A 14 32.40 -7.27 -46.36
C ILE A 14 30.92 -7.24 -45.94
N VAL A 15 30.00 -7.66 -46.81
CA VAL A 15 28.57 -7.74 -46.47
C VAL A 15 28.29 -8.83 -45.42
N VAL A 16 28.94 -9.99 -45.52
CA VAL A 16 28.78 -11.08 -44.53
C VAL A 16 29.37 -10.69 -43.17
N THR A 17 30.52 -9.99 -43.14
CA THR A 17 31.10 -9.50 -41.88
C THR A 17 30.28 -8.37 -41.25
N SER A 18 29.66 -7.51 -42.05
CA SER A 18 28.74 -6.47 -41.57
C SER A 18 27.44 -7.05 -40.99
N LEU A 19 26.90 -8.13 -41.57
CA LEU A 19 25.71 -8.83 -41.04
C LEU A 19 25.98 -9.54 -39.71
N PHE A 20 27.23 -9.91 -39.41
CA PHE A 20 27.61 -10.52 -38.12
C PHE A 20 27.82 -9.51 -36.99
N LEU A 21 27.91 -8.21 -37.28
CA LEU A 21 28.03 -7.14 -36.28
C LEU A 21 26.67 -6.59 -35.82
N LEU A 22 25.58 -6.95 -36.50
CA LEU A 22 24.21 -6.63 -36.11
C LEU A 22 23.58 -7.83 -35.37
N ARG A 23 24.24 -8.32 -34.32
CA ARG A 23 23.50 -9.06 -33.30
C ARG A 23 22.63 -8.03 -32.56
N PRO A 24 21.29 -8.18 -32.51
CA PRO A 24 20.52 -7.40 -31.57
C PRO A 24 21.15 -7.66 -30.20
N ALA A 25 21.46 -6.59 -29.47
CA ALA A 25 21.85 -6.72 -28.08
C ALA A 25 20.75 -7.56 -27.43
N THR A 26 21.08 -8.80 -27.05
CA THR A 26 20.24 -9.55 -26.14
C THR A 26 19.96 -8.60 -24.98
N PRO A 27 18.70 -8.31 -24.62
CA PRO A 27 18.45 -7.50 -23.44
C PRO A 27 19.23 -8.18 -22.33
N SER A 28 20.24 -7.50 -21.82
CA SER A 28 21.01 -7.97 -20.69
C SER A 28 19.96 -8.26 -19.64
N SER A 29 19.75 -9.53 -19.33
CA SER A 29 18.92 -9.92 -18.21
C SER A 29 19.71 -9.45 -16.99
N ALA A 30 19.56 -8.17 -16.65
CA ALA A 30 20.02 -7.63 -15.40
C ALA A 30 19.54 -8.61 -14.34
N PRO A 31 20.41 -9.04 -13.40
CA PRO A 31 20.00 -9.93 -12.35
C PRO A 31 18.75 -9.33 -11.70
N SER A 32 17.63 -10.05 -11.75
CA SER A 32 16.39 -9.60 -11.14
C SER A 32 16.67 -9.41 -9.65
N LEU A 33 16.56 -8.18 -9.19
CA LEU A 33 16.71 -7.88 -7.78
C LEU A 33 15.63 -8.65 -7.01
N SER A 34 15.98 -9.18 -5.84
CA SER A 34 14.98 -9.81 -4.97
C SER A 34 14.01 -8.78 -4.37
N PHE A 35 14.39 -7.49 -4.36
CA PHE A 35 13.64 -6.41 -3.72
C PHE A 35 13.94 -5.05 -4.37
N ASP A 36 13.06 -4.07 -4.13
CA ASP A 36 13.28 -2.67 -4.51
C ASP A 36 14.40 -2.05 -3.64
N ILE A 37 15.23 -1.17 -4.22
CA ILE A 37 16.37 -0.55 -3.53
C ILE A 37 16.57 0.93 -3.90
N TYR A 38 17.12 1.70 -2.97
CA TYR A 38 17.68 3.02 -3.22
C TYR A 38 19.20 2.92 -3.34
N GLU A 39 19.78 3.58 -4.34
CA GLU A 39 21.22 3.59 -4.61
C GLU A 39 21.72 5.02 -4.85
N ILE A 40 22.95 5.31 -4.46
CA ILE A 40 23.60 6.60 -4.72
C ILE A 40 24.79 6.38 -5.63
N GLU A 41 24.76 6.99 -6.81
CA GLU A 41 25.82 6.90 -7.82
C GLU A 41 26.12 8.30 -8.36
N ASN A 42 27.40 8.68 -8.40
CA ASN A 42 27.83 9.98 -8.96
C ASN A 42 27.05 11.20 -8.42
N LYS A 43 26.74 11.20 -7.12
CA LYS A 43 25.93 12.24 -6.43
C LYS A 43 24.46 12.32 -6.88
N LEU A 44 23.97 11.33 -7.61
CA LEU A 44 22.56 11.16 -7.94
C LEU A 44 21.99 10.02 -7.10
N VAL A 45 20.71 10.14 -6.77
CA VAL A 45 19.97 9.07 -6.09
C VAL A 45 19.10 8.35 -7.11
N TYR A 46 19.09 7.03 -7.05
CA TYR A 46 18.31 6.16 -7.90
C TYR A 46 17.37 5.30 -7.06
N TYR A 47 16.22 5.01 -7.63
CA TYR A 47 15.34 3.95 -7.18
C TYR A 47 15.34 2.84 -8.23
N THR A 48 15.62 1.61 -7.82
CA THR A 48 15.60 0.44 -8.69
C THR A 48 14.51 -0.51 -8.20
N GLU A 49 13.54 -0.81 -9.06
CA GLU A 49 12.48 -1.76 -8.75
C GLU A 49 12.99 -3.19 -8.88
N LYS A 50 12.28 -4.13 -8.25
CA LYS A 50 12.57 -5.56 -8.31
C LYS A 50 12.69 -6.13 -9.74
N ASP A 51 12.02 -5.49 -10.72
CA ASP A 51 12.09 -5.87 -12.14
C ASP A 51 13.37 -5.36 -12.85
N GLY A 52 14.24 -4.65 -12.12
CA GLY A 52 15.48 -4.06 -12.63
C GLY A 52 15.31 -2.66 -13.20
N ARG A 53 14.09 -2.09 -13.24
CA ARG A 53 13.89 -0.72 -13.71
C ARG A 53 14.50 0.27 -12.74
N LYS A 54 15.58 0.91 -13.19
CA LYS A 54 16.29 1.97 -12.48
C LYS A 54 15.80 3.35 -12.93
N SER A 55 15.54 4.24 -11.98
CA SER A 55 15.07 5.60 -12.26
C SER A 55 15.76 6.59 -11.32
N VAL A 56 16.22 7.72 -11.85
CA VAL A 56 16.79 8.81 -11.05
C VAL A 56 15.68 9.50 -10.24
N ILE A 57 15.99 9.90 -9.02
CA ILE A 57 15.13 10.75 -8.18
C ILE A 57 15.66 12.18 -8.31
N PRO A 58 15.09 13.01 -9.21
CA PRO A 58 15.71 14.27 -9.62
C PRO A 58 15.87 15.27 -8.47
N ASP A 59 14.93 15.27 -7.52
CA ASP A 59 14.89 16.25 -6.43
C ASP A 59 15.60 15.76 -5.16
N ALA A 60 16.27 14.60 -5.21
CA ALA A 60 16.92 14.01 -4.04
C ALA A 60 18.34 14.56 -3.82
N ASN A 61 18.59 15.03 -2.60
CA ASN A 61 19.91 15.44 -2.17
C ASN A 61 20.74 14.23 -1.70
N ALA A 62 21.58 13.72 -2.59
CA ALA A 62 22.43 12.55 -2.32
C ALA A 62 23.35 12.69 -1.09
N ARG A 63 23.71 13.90 -0.65
CA ARG A 63 24.58 14.09 0.54
C ARG A 63 23.84 13.82 1.84
N THR A 64 22.53 14.05 1.86
CA THR A 64 21.69 13.98 3.06
C THR A 64 20.66 12.87 2.97
N PHE A 65 20.69 12.08 1.89
CA PHE A 65 19.75 11.02 1.62
C PHE A 65 19.90 9.86 2.61
N GLN A 66 18.79 9.43 3.17
CA GLN A 66 18.69 8.36 4.16
C GLN A 66 17.51 7.45 3.81
N VAL A 67 17.80 6.17 3.59
CA VAL A 67 16.76 5.13 3.55
C VAL A 67 16.24 4.93 4.97
N LEU A 68 14.92 5.05 5.14
CA LEU A 68 14.28 4.91 6.44
C LEU A 68 13.91 3.44 6.65
N THR A 69 14.17 2.83 7.79
CA THR A 69 13.77 1.43 8.07
C THR A 69 12.87 1.36 9.31
N THR A 70 12.01 0.34 9.39
CA THR A 70 11.23 0.08 10.61
C THR A 70 12.16 -0.38 11.73
N GLY A 71 11.99 0.16 12.94
CA GLY A 71 12.91 0.03 14.08
C GLY A 71 13.03 -1.35 14.75
N SER A 72 12.80 -2.45 14.03
CA SER A 72 13.02 -3.81 14.53
C SER A 72 14.42 -4.28 14.12
N GLY A 73 15.37 -4.16 15.04
CA GLY A 73 16.71 -4.72 14.89
C GLY A 73 16.66 -6.23 14.77
N THR A 74 16.63 -6.75 13.54
CA THR A 74 17.27 -7.98 13.02
C THR A 74 16.52 -8.39 11.75
N ARG A 75 16.80 -7.69 10.65
CA ARG A 75 16.71 -8.09 9.23
C ARG A 75 16.64 -6.81 8.43
N HIS A 76 17.48 -6.69 7.41
CA HIS A 76 17.42 -5.61 6.43
C HIS A 76 16.04 -5.67 5.75
N THR A 77 15.07 -4.96 6.30
CA THR A 77 13.77 -4.83 5.66
C THR A 77 13.98 -3.80 4.57
N HIS A 78 13.91 -4.24 3.32
CA HIS A 78 13.95 -3.36 2.17
C HIS A 78 12.83 -2.34 2.34
N SER A 79 13.21 -1.09 2.53
CA SER A 79 12.25 -0.04 2.79
C SER A 79 11.87 0.67 1.52
N LEU A 80 10.58 0.91 1.38
CA LEU A 80 10.03 1.72 0.31
C LEU A 80 10.19 3.21 0.60
N TYR A 81 10.49 3.58 1.86
CA TYR A 81 10.63 4.96 2.30
C TYR A 81 12.09 5.42 2.41
N ALA A 82 12.33 6.67 2.01
CA ALA A 82 13.58 7.38 2.23
C ALA A 82 13.29 8.86 2.51
N ARG A 83 14.30 9.61 2.93
CA ARG A 83 14.21 11.05 3.09
C ARG A 83 15.55 11.71 2.78
N ASP A 84 15.51 13.00 2.48
CA ASP A 84 16.64 13.88 2.69
C ASP A 84 16.24 14.99 3.68
N PHE A 85 16.92 16.14 3.68
CA PHE A 85 16.58 17.22 4.61
C PHE A 85 15.33 18.02 4.19
N GLU A 86 14.88 17.91 2.94
CA GLU A 86 13.78 18.69 2.39
C GLU A 86 12.55 17.83 2.08
N ASN A 87 12.75 16.56 1.71
CA ASN A 87 11.73 15.69 1.17
C ASN A 87 11.70 14.31 1.83
N VAL A 88 10.51 13.71 1.80
CA VAL A 88 10.30 12.29 2.05
C VAL A 88 9.93 11.63 0.72
N TYR A 89 10.38 10.40 0.52
CA TYR A 89 10.17 9.63 -0.70
C TYR A 89 9.51 8.29 -0.39
N PHE A 90 8.59 7.87 -1.26
CA PHE A 90 8.06 6.51 -1.33
C PHE A 90 8.27 5.96 -2.74
N ARG A 91 8.97 4.82 -2.85
CA ARG A 91 9.35 4.18 -4.12
C ARG A 91 9.95 5.16 -5.15
N GLY A 92 10.87 6.01 -4.69
CA GLY A 92 11.52 7.02 -5.52
C GLY A 92 10.68 8.26 -5.87
N LYS A 93 9.43 8.36 -5.39
CA LYS A 93 8.57 9.54 -5.59
C LYS A 93 8.50 10.39 -4.33
N SER A 94 8.64 11.69 -4.46
CA SER A 94 8.46 12.61 -3.31
C SER A 94 7.03 12.55 -2.79
N ILE A 95 6.86 12.72 -1.48
CA ILE A 95 5.58 12.81 -0.77
C ILE A 95 5.35 14.29 -0.42
N PRO A 96 4.53 15.01 -1.21
CA PRO A 96 4.38 16.45 -1.03
C PRO A 96 3.84 16.81 0.36
N GLY A 97 4.48 17.78 1.01
CA GLY A 97 4.05 18.31 2.31
C GLY A 97 4.42 17.46 3.52
N ALA A 98 5.03 16.28 3.33
CA ALA A 98 5.56 15.46 4.40
C ALA A 98 6.78 16.14 5.04
N ASN A 99 6.84 16.15 6.37
CA ASN A 99 7.94 16.73 7.12
C ASN A 99 9.05 15.67 7.32
N PRO A 100 10.21 15.79 6.65
CA PRO A 100 11.26 14.77 6.70
C PRO A 100 11.87 14.61 8.08
N VAL A 101 11.88 15.65 8.91
CA VAL A 101 12.48 15.61 10.25
C VAL A 101 11.70 14.66 11.17
N TYR A 102 10.37 14.68 11.09
CA TYR A 102 9.49 13.90 11.96
C TYR A 102 8.92 12.64 11.32
N PHE A 103 9.28 12.34 10.07
CA PHE A 103 8.69 11.21 9.36
C PHE A 103 9.06 9.86 10.02
N GLN A 104 8.02 9.06 10.30
CA GLN A 104 8.09 7.75 10.92
C GLN A 104 7.35 6.73 10.06
N ILE A 105 7.97 5.57 9.84
CA ILE A 105 7.33 4.44 9.17
C ILE A 105 6.48 3.69 10.19
N LEU A 106 5.20 3.52 9.88
CA LEU A 106 4.22 2.78 10.68
C LEU A 106 3.93 1.38 10.10
N GLY A 107 4.20 1.16 8.82
CA GLY A 107 4.02 -0.11 8.11
C GLY A 107 4.69 -0.08 6.74
N THR A 108 4.48 -1.11 5.92
CA THR A 108 5.12 -1.24 4.60
C THR A 108 4.90 -0.02 3.71
N ASP A 109 3.67 0.47 3.67
CA ASP A 109 3.24 1.63 2.88
C ASP A 109 2.59 2.70 3.75
N LEU A 110 2.73 2.64 5.08
CA LEU A 110 2.11 3.61 5.98
C LEU A 110 3.18 4.38 6.73
N GLY A 111 3.11 5.71 6.68
CA GLY A 111 4.01 6.61 7.39
C GLY A 111 3.27 7.81 7.97
N ARG A 112 3.89 8.51 8.92
CA ARG A 112 3.35 9.76 9.46
C ARG A 112 4.46 10.74 9.75
N ASP A 113 4.14 12.02 9.76
CA ASP A 113 4.97 13.05 10.36
C ASP A 113 4.28 13.66 11.61
N ASP A 114 4.65 14.88 11.99
CA ASP A 114 4.09 15.59 13.14
C ASP A 114 2.64 16.08 12.96
N ARG A 115 2.13 16.09 11.72
CA ARG A 115 0.80 16.62 11.34
C ARG A 115 -0.04 15.61 10.54
N TYR A 116 0.58 14.91 9.62
CA TYR A 116 -0.06 14.15 8.55
C TYR A 116 0.29 12.67 8.62
N VAL A 117 -0.64 11.85 8.14
CA VAL A 117 -0.45 10.42 7.91
C VAL A 117 -0.59 10.17 6.42
N PHE A 118 0.32 9.38 5.90
CA PHE A 118 0.43 9.08 4.48
C PHE A 118 0.35 7.58 4.25
N LYS A 119 -0.39 7.19 3.21
CA LYS A 119 -0.30 5.87 2.63
C LYS A 119 0.38 5.98 1.28
N ALA A 120 1.51 5.30 1.12
CA ALA A 120 2.43 5.51 0.01
C ALA A 120 2.80 6.99 -0.12
N ASN A 121 2.28 7.65 -1.16
CA ASN A 121 2.48 9.07 -1.45
C ASN A 121 1.20 9.90 -1.29
N GLU A 122 0.14 9.34 -0.70
CA GLU A 122 -1.17 9.98 -0.54
C GLU A 122 -1.42 10.36 0.92
N LEU A 123 -1.94 11.57 1.14
CA LEU A 123 -2.37 12.04 2.45
C LEU A 123 -3.69 11.35 2.85
N ILE A 124 -3.69 10.62 3.97
CA ILE A 124 -4.89 9.93 4.47
C ILE A 124 -5.49 10.57 5.73
N SER A 125 -4.70 11.28 6.53
CA SER A 125 -5.19 11.96 7.74
C SER A 125 -4.36 13.19 8.08
N SER A 126 -5.02 14.24 8.57
CA SER A 126 -4.40 15.45 9.14
C SER A 126 -4.35 15.46 10.67
N ASP A 127 -4.52 14.28 11.27
CA ASP A 127 -4.52 14.09 12.71
C ASP A 127 -3.51 12.99 13.13
N ALA A 128 -2.25 13.16 12.71
CA ALA A 128 -1.18 12.20 12.96
C ALA A 128 -0.92 11.91 14.44
N ARG A 129 -1.24 12.87 15.32
CA ARG A 129 -1.05 12.76 16.78
C ARG A 129 -2.00 11.74 17.41
N ASN A 130 -3.22 11.63 16.90
CA ASN A 130 -4.22 10.68 17.41
C ASN A 130 -4.34 9.42 16.55
N PHE A 131 -3.57 9.33 15.46
CA PHE A 131 -3.59 8.18 14.56
C PHE A 131 -3.05 6.91 15.24
N LYS A 132 -3.81 5.82 15.15
CA LYS A 132 -3.51 4.51 15.75
C LYS A 132 -3.81 3.39 14.77
N CYS A 133 -2.86 2.48 14.58
CA CYS A 133 -3.11 1.19 13.94
C CYS A 133 -3.78 0.25 14.96
N LEU A 134 -4.98 -0.22 14.65
CA LEU A 134 -5.76 -1.13 15.48
C LEU A 134 -5.51 -2.59 15.09
N ASP A 135 -5.28 -2.85 13.80
CA ASP A 135 -4.98 -4.15 13.22
C ASP A 135 -4.20 -3.94 11.90
N GLU A 136 -3.80 -5.01 11.21
CA GLU A 136 -2.97 -4.96 9.98
C GLU A 136 -3.50 -3.98 8.92
N ARG A 137 -4.82 -3.96 8.73
CA ARG A 137 -5.51 -3.10 7.74
C ARG A 137 -6.42 -2.06 8.37
N LEU A 138 -6.49 -2.02 9.70
CA LEU A 138 -7.46 -1.18 10.40
C LEU A 138 -6.74 -0.11 11.22
N SER A 139 -7.08 1.14 10.99
CA SER A 139 -6.52 2.26 11.73
C SER A 139 -7.58 3.33 12.00
N LYS A 140 -7.28 4.28 12.88
CA LYS A 140 -8.17 5.39 13.18
C LYS A 140 -7.40 6.62 13.61
N ASP A 141 -7.95 7.80 13.36
CA ASP A 141 -7.59 9.03 14.05
C ASP A 141 -8.69 9.41 15.06
N SER A 142 -8.78 10.68 15.48
CA SER A 142 -9.83 11.13 16.42
C SER A 142 -11.22 11.22 15.79
N HIS A 143 -11.33 11.30 14.46
CA HIS A 143 -12.58 11.50 13.73
C HIS A 143 -13.00 10.26 12.93
N ARG A 144 -12.06 9.62 12.25
CA ARG A 144 -12.30 8.60 11.23
C ARG A 144 -11.65 7.27 11.55
N VAL A 145 -12.25 6.22 11.01
CA VAL A 145 -11.72 4.86 11.00
C VAL A 145 -11.48 4.45 9.56
N TYR A 146 -10.29 3.95 9.31
CA TYR A 146 -9.79 3.57 7.99
C TYR A 146 -9.62 2.06 7.93
N PHE A 147 -10.13 1.46 6.85
CA PHE A 147 -9.74 0.12 6.45
C PHE A 147 -8.92 0.26 5.16
N ASP A 148 -7.64 -0.10 5.23
CA ASP A 148 -6.62 0.25 4.25
C ASP A 148 -6.48 1.76 4.05
N ASP A 149 -7.11 2.30 3.02
CA ASP A 149 -7.13 3.70 2.59
C ASP A 149 -8.55 4.28 2.61
N GLN A 150 -9.57 3.45 2.90
CA GLN A 150 -10.97 3.84 2.84
C GLN A 150 -11.50 4.18 4.22
N VAL A 151 -12.18 5.33 4.31
CA VAL A 151 -12.94 5.69 5.50
C VAL A 151 -14.17 4.80 5.60
N ILE A 152 -14.21 3.96 6.63
CA ILE A 152 -15.36 3.06 6.89
C ILE A 152 -16.31 3.63 7.95
N SER A 153 -15.83 4.53 8.82
CA SER A 153 -16.64 5.22 9.83
C SER A 153 -16.13 6.63 10.07
N GLU A 154 -17.06 7.58 10.17
CA GLU A 154 -16.84 8.98 10.59
C GLU A 154 -17.07 9.16 12.11
N ALA A 155 -17.18 8.05 12.85
CA ALA A 155 -17.51 8.03 14.26
C ALA A 155 -16.42 7.31 15.07
N ALA A 156 -15.16 7.69 14.87
CA ALA A 156 -14.02 7.07 15.55
C ALA A 156 -14.20 7.01 17.07
N GLY A 157 -14.76 8.04 17.71
CA GLY A 157 -15.02 8.06 19.15
C GLY A 157 -15.94 6.92 19.66
N HIS A 158 -16.81 6.39 18.79
CA HIS A 158 -17.73 5.30 19.13
C HIS A 158 -17.28 3.94 18.58
N PHE A 159 -16.23 3.90 17.77
CA PHE A 159 -15.75 2.68 17.14
C PHE A 159 -15.01 1.79 18.14
N ARG A 160 -15.59 0.64 18.46
CA ARG A 160 -15.11 -0.32 19.45
C ARG A 160 -15.16 -1.76 18.98
N TYR A 161 -14.22 -2.56 19.48
CA TYR A 161 -14.25 -4.02 19.33
C TYR A 161 -15.48 -4.60 20.04
N ILE A 162 -16.11 -5.60 19.41
CA ILE A 162 -17.25 -6.34 19.99
C ILE A 162 -17.02 -7.84 20.09
N GLY A 163 -16.11 -8.41 19.30
CA GLY A 163 -15.87 -9.84 19.34
C GLY A 163 -14.91 -10.32 18.26
N LYS A 164 -14.50 -11.57 18.40
CA LYS A 164 -13.70 -12.29 17.41
C LYS A 164 -14.25 -13.70 17.26
N TRP A 165 -14.36 -14.15 16.02
CA TRP A 165 -14.72 -15.51 15.69
C TRP A 165 -13.83 -16.00 14.55
N GLN A 166 -13.15 -17.13 14.78
CA GLN A 166 -12.09 -17.61 13.91
C GLN A 166 -11.01 -16.52 13.70
N LYS A 167 -10.70 -16.17 12.44
CA LYS A 167 -9.77 -15.10 12.08
C LYS A 167 -10.45 -13.73 11.91
N THR A 168 -11.76 -13.65 12.11
CA THR A 168 -12.55 -12.44 11.84
C THR A 168 -12.79 -11.67 13.11
N THR A 169 -12.37 -10.40 13.10
CA THR A 169 -12.58 -9.44 14.18
C THR A 169 -13.77 -8.55 13.84
N PHE A 170 -14.63 -8.29 14.82
CA PHE A 170 -15.85 -7.52 14.69
C PHE A 170 -15.75 -6.24 15.50
N TYR A 171 -16.16 -5.15 14.89
CA TYR A 171 -16.23 -3.84 15.51
C TYR A 171 -17.62 -3.25 15.34
N LYS A 172 -17.97 -2.23 16.13
CA LYS A 172 -19.14 -1.41 15.88
C LYS A 172 -18.90 0.05 16.22
N ASP A 173 -19.61 0.94 15.56
CA ASP A 173 -19.85 2.30 16.05
C ASP A 173 -21.32 2.44 16.50
N HIS A 174 -21.82 3.66 16.67
CA HIS A 174 -23.20 3.92 17.07
C HIS A 174 -24.23 3.70 15.94
N ASN A 175 -23.82 3.22 14.76
CA ASN A 175 -24.65 3.16 13.56
C ASN A 175 -24.54 1.82 12.81
N LYS A 176 -23.36 1.20 12.80
CA LYS A 176 -23.05 0.00 12.02
C LYS A 176 -22.16 -0.96 12.79
N VAL A 177 -22.25 -2.23 12.40
CA VAL A 177 -21.28 -3.28 12.71
C VAL A 177 -20.31 -3.40 11.54
N PHE A 178 -19.03 -3.59 11.81
CA PHE A 178 -17.97 -3.64 10.80
C PHE A 178 -17.24 -4.97 10.80
N VAL A 179 -17.03 -5.52 9.60
CA VAL A 179 -16.28 -6.75 9.35
C VAL A 179 -15.46 -6.59 8.07
N ASN A 180 -14.14 -6.75 8.15
CA ASN A 180 -13.24 -6.69 6.99
C ASN A 180 -13.50 -5.46 6.09
N GLY A 181 -13.66 -4.28 6.70
CA GLY A 181 -13.97 -3.01 6.03
C GLY A 181 -15.43 -2.81 5.63
N LYS A 182 -16.27 -3.84 5.66
CA LYS A 182 -17.71 -3.74 5.30
C LYS A 182 -18.53 -3.32 6.51
N GLY A 183 -19.40 -2.33 6.32
CA GLY A 183 -20.37 -1.87 7.32
C GLY A 183 -21.76 -2.49 7.12
N TYR A 184 -22.39 -2.91 8.21
CA TYR A 184 -23.67 -3.59 8.27
C TYR A 184 -24.61 -2.83 9.21
N ARG A 185 -25.81 -2.48 8.74
CA ARG A 185 -26.87 -1.94 9.60
C ARG A 185 -27.65 -3.10 10.25
N VAL A 186 -27.96 -2.94 11.53
CA VAL A 186 -28.73 -3.90 12.33
C VAL A 186 -30.00 -3.23 12.84
N ALA A 187 -30.95 -4.00 13.35
CA ALA A 187 -32.23 -3.47 13.82
C ALA A 187 -32.06 -2.57 15.06
N ASP A 188 -31.24 -2.98 16.03
CA ASP A 188 -30.95 -2.23 17.25
C ASP A 188 -29.44 -2.29 17.55
N ILE A 189 -28.70 -1.28 17.13
CA ILE A 189 -27.23 -1.22 17.26
C ILE A 189 -26.76 -1.09 18.71
N ASP A 190 -27.58 -0.48 19.57
CA ASP A 190 -27.26 -0.24 20.96
C ASP A 190 -27.21 -1.56 21.74
N THR A 191 -28.19 -2.44 21.49
CA THR A 191 -28.28 -3.77 22.10
C THR A 191 -27.57 -4.87 21.30
N PHE A 192 -27.06 -4.58 20.10
CA PHE A 192 -26.32 -5.55 19.30
C PHE A 192 -25.01 -5.98 19.98
N ASP A 193 -24.88 -7.26 20.28
CA ASP A 193 -23.72 -7.83 20.96
C ASP A 193 -23.33 -9.24 20.47
N TYR A 194 -22.08 -9.63 20.72
CA TYR A 194 -21.55 -10.95 20.37
C TYR A 194 -21.78 -11.97 21.48
N VAL A 195 -22.47 -13.07 21.14
CA VAL A 195 -22.83 -14.12 22.11
C VAL A 195 -21.88 -15.32 22.04
N GLY A 196 -21.19 -15.52 20.91
CA GLY A 196 -20.23 -16.60 20.72
C GLY A 196 -20.49 -17.41 19.45
N ASN A 197 -19.47 -18.14 18.98
CA ASN A 197 -19.58 -19.05 17.83
C ASN A 197 -20.17 -18.41 16.55
N GLY A 198 -19.82 -17.14 16.30
CA GLY A 198 -20.34 -16.37 15.16
C GLY A 198 -21.80 -15.93 15.30
N VAL A 199 -22.39 -16.06 16.49
CA VAL A 199 -23.76 -15.63 16.79
C VAL A 199 -23.73 -14.28 17.50
N PHE A 200 -24.63 -13.40 17.08
CA PHE A 200 -24.84 -12.06 17.61
C PHE A 200 -26.33 -11.84 17.84
N THR A 201 -26.68 -10.97 18.77
CA THR A 201 -28.08 -10.68 19.08
C THR A 201 -28.27 -9.20 19.30
N ASP A 202 -29.43 -8.69 18.92
CA ASP A 202 -29.97 -7.44 19.47
C ASP A 202 -31.34 -7.71 20.10
N ARG A 203 -32.03 -6.67 20.57
CA ARG A 203 -33.36 -6.80 21.19
C ARG A 203 -34.41 -7.42 20.24
N CYS A 204 -34.20 -7.33 18.93
CA CYS A 204 -35.18 -7.69 17.91
C CYS A 204 -34.86 -9.03 17.22
N HIS A 205 -33.57 -9.37 17.06
CA HIS A 205 -33.12 -10.45 16.20
C HIS A 205 -31.89 -11.19 16.74
N VAL A 206 -31.78 -12.46 16.29
CA VAL A 206 -30.55 -13.23 16.33
C VAL A 206 -29.93 -13.24 14.94
N TYR A 207 -28.62 -13.02 14.89
CA TYR A 207 -27.81 -12.96 13.69
C TYR A 207 -26.72 -14.03 13.75
N LYS A 208 -26.45 -14.66 12.61
CA LYS A 208 -25.35 -15.60 12.44
C LYS A 208 -24.41 -15.10 11.35
N PHE A 209 -23.14 -14.98 11.66
CA PHE A 209 -22.10 -14.68 10.69
C PHE A 209 -21.59 -15.99 10.06
N ASN A 210 -21.54 -16.06 8.74
CA ASN A 210 -21.15 -17.28 8.01
C ASN A 210 -19.77 -17.19 7.32
N GLY A 211 -19.02 -16.11 7.54
CA GLY A 211 -17.74 -15.84 6.86
C GLY A 211 -17.83 -14.67 5.87
N ASP A 212 -18.93 -14.58 5.13
CA ASP A 212 -19.13 -13.59 4.06
C ASP A 212 -20.07 -12.45 4.48
N GLY A 213 -20.92 -12.70 5.47
CA GLY A 213 -21.86 -11.72 5.99
C GLY A 213 -22.72 -12.27 7.12
N PHE A 214 -23.65 -11.44 7.57
CA PHE A 214 -24.63 -11.79 8.60
C PHE A 214 -25.93 -12.27 7.96
N GLN A 215 -26.52 -13.33 8.52
CA GLN A 215 -27.85 -13.86 8.20
C GLN A 215 -28.73 -13.75 9.45
N SER A 216 -30.03 -13.47 9.29
CA SER A 216 -30.99 -13.43 10.42
C SER A 216 -32.00 -14.57 10.33
N ASN A 217 -32.54 -14.96 11.49
CA ASN A 217 -33.55 -16.01 11.59
C ASN A 217 -34.90 -15.65 10.92
N SER A 218 -35.13 -14.39 10.56
CA SER A 218 -36.36 -13.94 9.89
C SER A 218 -36.39 -14.26 8.38
N GLY A 219 -35.28 -14.76 7.81
CA GLY A 219 -35.16 -15.02 6.36
C GLY A 219 -35.12 -13.76 5.49
N GLN A 220 -35.37 -12.57 6.06
CA GLN A 220 -35.18 -11.30 5.39
C GLN A 220 -33.68 -10.99 5.30
N PRO A 221 -33.18 -10.45 4.17
CA PRO A 221 -31.87 -9.83 4.14
C PRO A 221 -31.93 -8.57 5.01
N VAL A 222 -31.65 -8.70 6.32
CA VAL A 222 -31.66 -7.58 7.28
C VAL A 222 -30.57 -6.55 6.94
N PHE A 223 -29.65 -6.93 6.04
CA PHE A 223 -28.57 -6.08 5.57
C PHE A 223 -28.85 -5.65 4.14
N ARG A 224 -29.23 -4.38 3.94
CA ARG A 224 -28.77 -3.69 2.73
C ARG A 224 -27.26 -3.57 2.89
N ALA A 225 -26.50 -4.48 2.27
CA ALA A 225 -25.09 -4.26 2.03
C ALA A 225 -24.98 -2.97 1.21
N MET A 226 -24.64 -1.86 1.86
CA MET A 226 -24.19 -0.68 1.13
C MET A 226 -22.76 -0.99 0.71
N MET A 227 -22.55 -1.42 -0.53
CA MET A 227 -21.24 -1.31 -1.16
C MET A 227 -20.92 0.18 -1.22
N GLN A 228 -20.18 0.71 -0.25
CA GLN A 228 -19.55 2.01 -0.40
C GLN A 228 -18.31 1.82 -1.26
N PHE A 229 -18.53 1.77 -2.58
CA PHE A 229 -17.48 2.05 -3.54
C PHE A 229 -18.01 3.12 -4.49
N GLN A 230 -17.82 4.38 -4.09
CA GLN A 230 -17.53 5.42 -5.07
C GLN A 230 -16.38 6.26 -4.53
N PRO A 231 -15.18 6.18 -5.12
CA PRO A 231 -14.21 7.25 -4.96
C PRO A 231 -14.83 8.52 -5.54
N VAL A 232 -14.99 9.55 -4.73
CA VAL A 232 -15.21 10.91 -5.23
C VAL A 232 -13.87 11.37 -5.78
N PHE A 233 -13.62 11.10 -7.06
CA PHE A 233 -12.59 11.82 -7.79
C PHE A 233 -13.13 13.21 -8.09
N GLY A 234 -12.68 14.20 -7.33
CA GLY A 234 -12.72 15.62 -7.66
C GLY A 234 -11.31 16.10 -7.97
#